data_AF-A0A1Q7C2U9-F1
#
_entry.id   AF-A0A1Q7C2U9-F1
#
_cell.length_a   1.000
_cell.length_b   1.000
_cell.length_c   1.000
_cell.angle_alpha   90.00
_cell.angle_beta   90.00
_cell.angle_gamma   90.00
#
_symmetry.space_group_name_H-M   'P 1'
#
loop_
_entity.id
_entity.type
_entity.pdbx_description
1 polymer ?
#
loop_
_entity_poly.entity_id
_entity_poly.type
_entity_poly.pdbx_seq_one_letter_code
_entity_poly.pdbx_strand_id
1 'polypeptide(L)'
;MAKWNPLALKLLMWVMGVLLVVSSASTFVAASIFPTNTGIAGAVTGPVAGIAFGAGVMIAGFDPIANISWVRAVVLYAILEVVYQIFTQITIGTFDIVAFIIGILVAVLILVLYPNKPALWMQGGMSSGARA
;
A
#
# COMPACT_ATOMS: atom_id res chain seq x y z
N MET A 1 -1.77 25.88 -10.22
CA MET A 1 -1.73 24.91 -9.09
C MET A 1 -3.02 24.12 -9.11
N ALA A 2 -2.95 22.80 -9.28
CA ALA A 2 -4.16 21.98 -9.30
C ALA A 2 -4.89 22.13 -7.96
N LYS A 3 -6.15 22.55 -7.99
CA LYS A 3 -7.00 22.70 -6.81
C LYS A 3 -7.11 21.33 -6.15
N TRP A 4 -6.55 21.21 -4.94
CA TRP A 4 -6.61 20.01 -4.14
C TRP A 4 -8.05 19.49 -4.04
N ASN A 5 -8.28 18.25 -4.45
CA ASN A 5 -9.59 17.60 -4.35
C ASN A 5 -9.55 16.54 -3.24
N PRO A 6 -10.04 16.84 -2.03
CA PRO A 6 -10.03 15.89 -0.91
C PRO A 6 -10.71 14.57 -1.26
N LEU A 7 -11.77 14.62 -2.07
CA LEU A 7 -12.53 13.44 -2.45
C LEU A 7 -11.71 12.47 -3.30
N ALA A 8 -10.82 12.99 -4.16
CA ALA A 8 -9.99 12.14 -5.01
C ALA A 8 -9.01 11.29 -4.19
N LEU A 9 -8.42 11.84 -3.12
CA LEU A 9 -7.53 11.09 -2.24
C LEU A 9 -8.31 10.01 -1.46
N LYS A 10 -9.50 10.34 -0.95
CA LYS A 10 -10.36 9.38 -0.25
C LYS A 10 -10.75 8.21 -1.15
N LEU A 11 -11.20 8.52 -2.37
CA LEU A 11 -11.55 7.52 -3.38
C LEU A 11 -10.34 6.67 -3.76
N LEU A 12 -9.16 7.28 -3.94
CA LEU A 12 -7.95 6.54 -4.25
C LEU A 12 -7.61 5.54 -3.13
N MET A 13 -7.69 5.94 -1.86
CA MET A 13 -7.48 5.01 -0.76
C MET A 13 -8.49 3.87 -0.76
N TRP A 14 -9.77 4.17 -0.98
CA TRP A 14 -10.82 3.15 -1.10
C TRP A 14 -10.56 2.16 -2.23
N VAL A 15 -10.26 2.66 -3.43
CA VAL A 15 -9.95 1.83 -4.60
C VAL A 15 -8.75 0.94 -4.32
N MET A 16 -7.68 1.50 -3.76
CA MET A 16 -6.49 0.72 -3.38
C MET A 16 -6.81 -0.35 -2.36
N GLY A 17 -7.55 -0.02 -1.31
CA GLY A 17 -7.91 -0.98 -0.28
C GLY A 17 -8.76 -2.14 -0.83
N VAL A 18 -9.72 -1.86 -1.74
CA VAL A 18 -10.50 -2.91 -2.41
C VAL A 18 -9.62 -3.79 -3.29
N LEU A 19 -8.75 -3.20 -4.11
CA LEU A 19 -7.84 -3.97 -4.98
C LEU A 19 -6.93 -4.89 -4.17
N LEU A 20 -6.38 -4.39 -3.05
CA LEU A 20 -5.54 -5.17 -2.15
C LEU A 20 -6.31 -6.33 -1.49
N VAL A 21 -7.55 -6.09 -1.04
CA VAL A 21 -8.40 -7.13 -0.46
C VAL A 21 -8.75 -8.19 -1.50
N VAL A 22 -9.17 -7.80 -2.71
CA VAL A 22 -9.56 -8.72 -3.77
C VAL A 22 -8.37 -9.54 -4.27
N SER A 23 -7.23 -8.90 -4.49
CA SER A 23 -5.98 -9.59 -4.86
C SER A 23 -5.58 -10.60 -3.78
N SER A 24 -5.57 -10.19 -2.51
CA SER A 24 -5.26 -11.08 -1.39
C SER A 24 -6.27 -12.23 -1.26
N ALA A 25 -7.55 -11.96 -1.49
CA ALA A 25 -8.60 -12.98 -1.50
C ALA A 25 -8.35 -14.05 -2.58
N SER A 26 -7.90 -13.67 -3.78
CA SER A 26 -7.58 -14.63 -4.85
C SER A 26 -6.42 -15.56 -4.48
N THR A 27 -5.46 -15.11 -3.66
CA THR A 27 -4.33 -15.94 -3.21
C THR A 27 -4.72 -17.00 -2.19
N PHE A 28 -5.89 -16.95 -1.55
CA PHE A 28 -6.37 -18.01 -0.66
C PHE A 28 -6.50 -19.35 -1.38
N VAL A 29 -6.99 -19.34 -2.64
CA VAL A 29 -7.17 -20.57 -3.42
C VAL A 29 -5.82 -21.22 -3.67
N ALA A 30 -4.83 -20.44 -4.11
CA ALA A 30 -3.47 -20.94 -4.32
C ALA A 30 -2.83 -21.46 -3.03
N ALA A 31 -2.96 -20.72 -1.92
CA ALA A 31 -2.41 -21.10 -0.62
C ALA A 31 -3.04 -22.38 -0.04
N SER A 32 -4.31 -22.66 -0.37
CA SER A 32 -5.01 -23.88 0.07
C SER A 32 -4.54 -25.14 -0.68
N ILE A 33 -3.99 -24.98 -1.89
CA ILE A 33 -3.55 -26.09 -2.76
C ILE A 33 -2.03 -26.31 -2.65
N PHE A 34 -1.25 -25.23 -2.55
CA PHE A 34 0.21 -25.26 -2.42
C PHE A 34 0.62 -24.65 -1.08
N PRO A 35 0.78 -25.44 -0.01
CA PRO A 35 1.24 -24.93 1.28
C PRO A 35 2.73 -24.59 1.22
N THR A 36 3.05 -23.39 0.74
CA THR A 36 4.42 -22.84 0.67
C THR A 36 4.91 -22.29 2.01
N ASN A 37 4.03 -22.23 3.01
CA ASN A 37 4.25 -21.55 4.28
C ASN A 37 4.52 -22.58 5.38
N THR A 38 5.75 -23.09 5.47
CA THR A 38 6.18 -23.97 6.57
C THR A 38 7.20 -23.24 7.46
N GLY A 39 7.13 -23.42 8.78
CA GLY A 39 7.99 -22.75 9.77
C GLY A 39 7.44 -21.42 10.31
N ILE A 40 8.30 -20.59 10.93
CA ILE A 40 7.92 -19.26 11.50
C ILE A 40 7.26 -18.36 10.45
N ALA A 41 7.68 -18.46 9.18
CA ALA A 41 7.08 -17.73 8.06
C ALA A 41 5.63 -18.16 7.76
N GLY A 42 5.20 -19.35 8.19
CA GLY A 42 3.83 -19.81 8.12
C GLY A 42 2.96 -19.48 9.33
N ALA A 43 3.56 -18.93 10.40
CA ALA A 43 2.80 -18.45 11.56
C ALA A 43 1.93 -17.22 11.23
N VAL A 44 2.22 -16.52 10.11
CA VAL A 44 1.43 -15.41 9.60
C VAL A 44 0.97 -15.74 8.19
N THR A 45 -0.34 -15.72 7.98
CA THR A 45 -0.95 -16.02 6.67
C THR A 45 -0.91 -14.79 5.77
N GLY A 46 -0.10 -14.83 4.71
CA GLY A 46 0.03 -13.74 3.73
C GLY A 46 -1.30 -13.17 3.21
N PRO A 47 -2.25 -14.02 2.78
CA PRO A 47 -3.58 -13.56 2.37
C PRO A 47 -4.33 -12.77 3.46
N VAL A 48 -4.25 -13.18 4.72
CA VAL A 48 -4.90 -12.49 5.85
C VAL A 48 -4.24 -11.13 6.09
N ALA A 49 -2.91 -11.06 6.03
CA ALA A 49 -2.16 -9.81 6.16
C ALA A 49 -2.54 -8.81 5.04
N GLY A 50 -2.66 -9.29 3.80
CA GLY A 50 -3.06 -8.45 2.67
C GLY A 50 -4.50 -7.94 2.78
N ILE A 51 -5.45 -8.77 3.23
CA ILE A 51 -6.82 -8.34 3.51
C ILE A 51 -6.85 -7.31 4.64
N ALA A 52 -6.16 -7.57 5.75
CA ALA A 52 -6.12 -6.65 6.89
C ALA A 52 -5.50 -5.30 6.49
N PHE A 53 -4.44 -5.33 5.68
CA PHE A 53 -3.81 -4.13 5.14
C PHE A 53 -4.77 -3.35 4.24
N GLY A 54 -5.42 -4.01 3.27
CA GLY A 54 -6.39 -3.36 2.39
C GLY A 54 -7.61 -2.79 3.15
N ALA A 55 -8.11 -3.50 4.17
CA ALA A 55 -9.17 -3.00 5.04
C ALA A 55 -8.74 -1.75 5.83
N GLY A 56 -7.53 -1.75 6.39
CA GLY A 56 -6.98 -0.57 7.08
C GLY A 56 -6.83 0.63 6.15
N VAL A 57 -6.43 0.41 4.90
CA VAL A 57 -6.36 1.46 3.87
C VAL A 57 -7.76 2.03 3.56
N MET A 58 -8.80 1.18 3.44
CA MET A 58 -10.18 1.66 3.23
C MET A 58 -10.69 2.50 4.41
N ILE A 59 -10.45 2.04 5.64
CA ILE A 59 -10.85 2.75 6.86
C ILE A 59 -10.14 4.11 6.93
N ALA A 60 -8.84 4.15 6.66
CA ALA A 60 -8.09 5.40 6.58
C ALA A 60 -8.57 6.33 5.46
N GLY A 61 -9.20 5.80 4.42
CA GLY A 61 -9.82 6.57 3.33
C GLY A 61 -10.96 7.50 3.78
N PHE A 62 -11.59 7.28 4.94
CA PHE A 62 -12.58 8.21 5.47
C PHE A 62 -11.96 9.55 5.89
N ASP A 63 -10.77 9.51 6.51
CA ASP A 63 -9.96 10.68 6.84
C ASP A 63 -8.46 10.40 6.62
N PRO A 64 -7.96 10.59 5.38
CA PRO A 64 -6.57 10.34 5.02
C PRO A 64 -5.57 11.29 5.70
N ILE A 65 -6.03 12.43 6.20
CA ILE A 65 -5.17 13.45 6.79
C ILE A 65 -4.88 13.08 8.24
N ALA A 66 -5.92 12.68 8.99
CA ALA A 66 -5.77 12.15 10.33
C ALA A 66 -4.99 10.82 10.35
N ASN A 67 -5.12 10.00 9.30
CA ASN A 67 -4.54 8.67 9.19
C ASN A 67 -3.33 8.62 8.23
N ILE A 68 -2.38 9.54 8.38
CA ILE A 68 -1.22 9.65 7.48
C ILE A 68 -0.36 8.38 7.41
N SER A 69 -0.30 7.59 8.49
CA SER A 69 0.45 6.33 8.52
C SER A 69 -0.01 5.35 7.44
N TRP A 70 -1.32 5.27 7.18
CA TRP A 70 -1.88 4.42 6.13
C TRP A 70 -1.61 4.98 4.74
N VAL A 71 -1.62 6.30 4.56
CA VAL A 71 -1.21 6.93 3.30
C VAL A 71 0.25 6.61 2.99
N ARG A 72 1.13 6.72 4.00
CA ARG A 72 2.54 6.32 3.89
C ARG A 72 2.70 4.84 3.56
N ALA A 73 1.87 4.00 4.15
CA ALA A 73 1.91 2.57 3.89
C ALA A 73 1.48 2.24 2.45
N VAL A 74 0.51 2.96 1.87
CA VAL A 74 0.16 2.82 0.44
C VAL A 74 1.30 3.30 -0.47
N VAL A 75 1.99 4.38 -0.12
CA VAL A 75 3.20 4.82 -0.85
C VAL A 75 4.28 3.74 -0.78
N LEU A 76 4.52 3.17 0.40
CA LEU A 76 5.49 2.08 0.57
C LEU A 76 5.08 0.85 -0.25
N TYR A 77 3.80 0.47 -0.22
CA TYR A 77 3.26 -0.60 -1.06
C TYR A 77 3.54 -0.35 -2.55
N ALA A 78 3.26 0.86 -3.05
CA ALA A 78 3.49 1.21 -4.45
C ALA A 78 4.97 1.11 -4.85
N ILE A 79 5.89 1.51 -3.97
CA ILE A 79 7.34 1.36 -4.19
C ILE A 79 7.72 -0.13 -4.22
N LEU A 80 7.24 -0.90 -3.24
CA LEU A 80 7.53 -2.33 -3.14
C LEU A 80 6.98 -3.11 -4.33
N GLU A 81 5.79 -2.76 -4.84
CA GLU A 81 5.21 -3.37 -6.04
C GLU A 81 6.12 -3.14 -7.27
N VAL A 82 6.58 -1.91 -7.48
CA VAL A 82 7.52 -1.58 -8.57
C VAL A 82 8.81 -2.39 -8.44
N VAL A 83 9.39 -2.45 -7.24
CA VAL A 83 10.60 -3.24 -6.97
C VAL A 83 10.36 -4.72 -7.21
N TYR A 84 9.21 -5.25 -6.77
CA TYR A 84 8.83 -6.65 -6.95
C TYR A 84 8.72 -7.02 -8.43
N GLN A 85 8.09 -6.19 -9.26
CA GLN A 85 7.98 -6.44 -10.70
C GLN A 85 9.34 -6.41 -11.40
N ILE A 86 10.23 -5.48 -11.02
CA ILE A 86 11.60 -5.44 -11.55
C ILE A 86 12.37 -6.70 -11.13
N PHE A 87 12.26 -7.10 -9.86
CA PHE A 87 12.96 -8.26 -9.33
C PHE A 87 12.52 -9.56 -10.01
N THR A 88 11.21 -9.77 -10.15
CA THR A 88 10.64 -10.95 -10.80
C THR A 88 10.99 -11.02 -12.29
N GLN A 89 11.03 -9.88 -12.98
CA GLN A 89 11.50 -9.82 -14.37
C GLN A 89 12.95 -10.27 -14.51
N ILE A 90 13.81 -9.89 -13.57
CA ILE A 90 15.24 -10.26 -13.61
C ILE A 90 15.47 -11.71 -13.19
N THR A 91 14.74 -12.20 -12.18
CA THR A 91 14.99 -13.52 -11.57
C THR A 91 14.32 -14.67 -12.28
N ILE A 92 13.08 -14.49 -12.74
CA ILE A 92 12.26 -15.56 -13.32
C ILE A 92 11.65 -15.17 -14.68
N GLY A 93 11.98 -14.00 -15.22
CA GLY A 93 11.53 -13.56 -16.54
C GLY A 93 10.04 -13.22 -16.63
N THR A 94 9.38 -13.03 -15.49
CA THR A 94 7.95 -12.68 -15.42
C THR A 94 7.79 -11.21 -15.08
N PHE A 95 6.94 -10.50 -15.81
CA PHE A 95 6.64 -9.09 -15.55
C PHE A 95 5.18 -8.78 -15.81
N ASP A 96 4.50 -8.25 -14.79
CA ASP A 96 3.15 -7.73 -14.94
C ASP A 96 3.19 -6.21 -15.16
N ILE A 97 3.05 -5.82 -16.43
CA ILE A 97 3.01 -4.41 -16.83
C ILE A 97 1.84 -3.65 -16.20
N VAL A 98 0.70 -4.31 -15.95
CA VAL A 98 -0.49 -3.67 -15.38
C VAL A 98 -0.23 -3.33 -13.92
N ALA A 99 0.26 -4.30 -13.14
CA ALA A 99 0.61 -4.08 -11.74
C ALA A 99 1.69 -3.00 -11.59
N PHE A 100 2.71 -3.02 -12.45
CA PHE A 100 3.77 -2.01 -12.48
C PHE A 100 3.24 -0.59 -12.74
N ILE A 101 2.40 -0.42 -13.77
CA ILE A 101 1.80 0.87 -14.10
C ILE A 101 0.90 1.35 -12.96
N ILE A 102 0.10 0.47 -12.36
CA ILE A 102 -0.76 0.83 -11.22
C ILE A 102 0.10 1.31 -10.04
N GLY A 103 1.19 0.60 -9.71
CA GLY A 103 2.13 1.03 -8.67
C GLY A 103 2.65 2.44 -8.89
N ILE A 104 3.14 2.74 -10.11
CA ILE A 104 3.63 4.08 -10.45
C ILE A 104 2.49 5.12 -10.38
N LEU A 105 1.34 4.83 -10.96
CA LEU A 105 0.20 5.75 -10.97
C LEU A 105 -0.25 6.10 -9.56
N VAL A 106 -0.34 5.12 -8.66
CA VAL A 106 -0.72 5.32 -7.26
C VAL A 106 0.29 6.19 -6.54
N ALA A 107 1.59 5.92 -6.70
CA ALA A 107 2.65 6.73 -6.11
C ALA A 107 2.55 8.20 -6.57
N VAL A 108 2.39 8.42 -7.89
CA VAL A 108 2.26 9.76 -8.48
C VAL A 108 1.00 10.45 -7.99
N LEU A 109 -0.15 9.76 -8.01
CA LEU A 109 -1.43 10.33 -7.58
C LEU A 109 -1.40 10.72 -6.11
N ILE A 110 -0.79 9.93 -5.22
CA ILE A 110 -0.63 10.32 -3.81
C ILE A 110 0.24 11.57 -3.68
N LEU A 111 1.38 11.65 -4.38
CA LEU A 111 2.26 12.83 -4.33
C LEU A 111 1.59 14.11 -4.84
N VAL A 112 0.66 13.98 -5.80
CA VAL A 112 -0.10 15.10 -6.37
C VAL A 112 -1.31 15.48 -5.51
N LEU A 113 -2.04 14.49 -4.99
CA LEU A 113 -3.30 14.70 -4.27
C LEU A 113 -3.10 14.97 -2.78
N TYR A 114 -1.95 14.61 -2.19
CA TYR A 114 -1.71 14.86 -0.78
C TYR A 114 -1.34 16.33 -0.53
N PRO A 115 -2.04 17.02 0.39
CA PRO A 115 -1.85 18.46 0.57
C PRO A 115 -0.48 18.79 1.17
N ASN A 116 0.02 17.94 2.08
CA ASN A 116 1.28 18.14 2.80
C ASN A 116 2.35 17.14 2.35
N LYS A 117 2.91 17.32 1.16
CA LYS A 117 3.93 16.43 0.57
C LYS A 117 5.10 16.10 1.51
N PRO A 118 5.67 17.06 2.26
CA PRO A 118 6.77 16.76 3.18
C PRO A 118 6.38 15.81 4.31
N ALA A 119 5.09 15.77 4.68
CA ALA A 119 4.59 14.87 5.71
C ALA A 119 4.46 13.41 5.23
N LEU A 120 4.48 13.16 3.92
CA LEU A 120 4.50 11.79 3.38
C LEU A 120 5.82 11.08 3.66
N TRP A 121 6.90 11.82 3.83
CA TRP A 121 8.17 11.27 4.26
C TRP A 121 8.18 11.11 5.77
N MET A 122 8.95 10.15 6.28
CA MET A 122 9.22 10.08 7.72
C MET A 122 9.95 11.36 8.11
N GLN A 123 9.21 12.36 8.56
CA GLN A 123 9.81 13.49 9.27
C GLN A 123 10.42 12.91 10.54
N GLY A 124 11.74 12.79 10.55
CA GLY A 124 12.56 12.60 11.75
C GLY A 124 12.49 13.85 12.62
N GLY A 125 11.29 14.25 13.02
CA GLY A 125 11.08 15.21 14.08
C GLY A 125 11.14 14.43 15.36
N MET A 126 12.29 14.48 16.04
CA MET A 126 12.36 14.28 17.48
C MET A 126 11.13 14.93 18.11
N SER A 127 10.17 14.15 18.62
CA SER A 127 9.41 14.64 19.76
C SER A 127 10.46 14.70 20.87
N SER A 128 11.15 15.84 20.96
CA SER A 128 11.79 16.21 22.20
C SER A 128 10.66 16.17 23.23
N GLY A 129 10.64 15.10 24.01
CA GLY A 129 9.87 14.99 25.22
C GLY A 129 10.41 16.04 26.18
N ALA A 130 10.03 17.29 25.93
CA ALA A 130 10.19 18.38 26.84
C ALA A 130 8.77 18.81 27.22
N ARG A 131 8.49 18.68 28.52
CA ARG A 131 7.33 19.17 29.29
C ARG A 131 6.28 18.10 29.62
N ALA A 132 6.45 17.44 30.78
CA ALA A 132 5.91 17.92 32.05
C ALA A 132 6.65 17.22 33.20
#